data_AF-A0A5W3ERI4-F1
#
_entry.id   AF-A0A5W3ERI4-F1
#
_cell.length_a   1.000
_cell.length_b   1.000
_cell.length_c   1.000
_cell.angle_alpha   90.00
_cell.angle_beta   90.00
_cell.angle_gamma   90.00
#
_symmetry.space_group_name_H-M   'P 1'
#
loop_
_entity.id
_entity.type
_entity.pdbx_description
1 polymer ?
#
loop_
_entity_poly.entity_id
_entity_poly.type
_entity_poly.pdbx_seq_one_letter_code
_entity_poly.pdbx_strand_id
1 'polypeptide(L)'
;MPIPNMLAMLLPSFEATNLKNQLSSNCDSIAALEPQFQNLQELVGSVQGKPFKAKPVADLSTEIVKYLHSSGLEVKGLRNASMLEYVIASMQNVQALRPFLEQCIDRDIGKTLVTSSLTFNKQTVLQLLDMIEFFVGYASTLINYITAEEIAAVQDSNIAVKGIGPKDLQYLQTRKTSFCIAVRVLATPITKLKADYAEIPEAVFDEETYSQLVQQFGSNTTDPLGMSSVPFPLSIVYRVRLNIAEWQMDRYDECVEAAKATELRILLYKKQQAAGEGDVHIEKLIEAHEKRLMELKYKRERLEKKYGLV
;
A
#
# COMPACT_ATOMS: atom_id res chain seq x y z
N MET A 1 -9.53 22.90 5.50
CA MET A 1 -10.18 22.74 6.81
C MET A 1 -9.16 23.14 7.85
N PRO A 2 -9.54 23.70 9.00
CA PRO A 2 -8.59 23.85 10.09
C PRO A 2 -8.08 22.45 10.47
N ILE A 3 -6.76 22.31 10.53
CA ILE A 3 -6.00 21.07 10.82
C ILE A 3 -6.55 20.30 12.05
N PRO A 4 -7.03 20.95 13.13
CA PRO A 4 -7.62 20.25 14.28
C PRO A 4 -8.82 19.35 13.93
N ASN A 5 -9.66 19.74 12.96
CA ASN A 5 -10.87 18.98 12.62
C ASN A 5 -10.56 17.73 11.77
N MET A 6 -9.46 17.72 11.01
CA MET A 6 -9.06 16.53 10.23
C MET A 6 -8.30 15.52 11.10
N LEU A 7 -7.50 16.00 12.05
CA LEU A 7 -6.89 15.16 13.08
C LEU A 7 -7.96 14.42 13.89
N ALA A 8 -9.01 15.12 14.32
CA ALA A 8 -10.13 14.51 15.05
C ALA A 8 -10.94 13.48 14.23
N MET A 9 -10.89 13.51 12.89
CA MET A 9 -11.51 12.48 12.03
C MET A 9 -10.64 11.23 11.87
N LEU A 10 -9.32 11.36 12.01
CA LEU A 10 -8.37 10.25 11.92
C LEU A 10 -8.10 9.61 13.30
N LEU A 11 -8.28 10.34 14.40
CA LEU A 11 -8.17 9.78 15.75
C LEU A 11 -9.08 8.54 15.98
N PRO A 12 -10.34 8.51 15.49
CA PRO A 12 -11.17 7.31 15.53
C PRO A 12 -10.50 6.09 14.88
N SER A 13 -9.81 6.22 13.74
CA SER A 13 -9.13 5.06 13.12
C SER A 13 -7.93 4.54 13.93
N PHE A 14 -7.42 5.33 14.87
CA PHE A 14 -6.34 4.93 15.79
C PHE A 14 -6.84 4.47 17.16
N GLU A 15 -8.15 4.26 17.33
CA GLU A 15 -8.69 3.55 18.50
C GLU A 15 -8.26 2.09 18.47
N ALA A 16 -7.88 1.53 19.62
CA ALA A 16 -7.46 0.13 19.71
C ALA A 16 -8.50 -0.83 19.11
N THR A 17 -9.79 -0.56 19.29
CA THR A 17 -10.87 -1.36 18.70
C THR A 17 -10.78 -1.38 17.17
N ASN A 18 -10.56 -0.23 16.54
CA ASN A 18 -10.48 -0.13 15.08
C ASN A 18 -9.20 -0.76 14.54
N LEU A 19 -8.06 -0.57 15.22
CA LEU A 19 -6.79 -1.22 14.87
C LEU A 19 -6.87 -2.75 14.99
N LYS A 20 -7.55 -3.26 16.02
CA LYS A 20 -7.81 -4.71 16.17
C LYS A 20 -8.77 -5.24 15.10
N ASN A 21 -9.79 -4.48 14.73
CA ASN A 21 -10.69 -4.85 13.65
C ASN A 21 -9.96 -4.89 12.30
N GLN A 22 -9.08 -3.91 12.04
CA GLN A 22 -8.21 -3.89 10.85
C GLN A 22 -7.27 -5.10 10.83
N LEU A 23 -6.58 -5.37 11.95
CA LEU A 23 -5.73 -6.55 12.08
C LEU A 23 -6.50 -7.85 11.83
N SER A 24 -7.71 -7.96 12.40
CA SER A 24 -8.58 -9.13 12.24
C SER A 24 -9.00 -9.30 10.78
N SER A 25 -9.49 -8.24 10.14
CA SER A 25 -9.87 -8.25 8.72
C SER A 25 -8.69 -8.64 7.82
N ASN A 26 -7.49 -8.14 8.11
CA ASN A 26 -6.29 -8.51 7.36
C ASN A 26 -5.91 -9.97 7.57
N CYS A 27 -6.00 -10.49 8.80
CA CYS A 27 -5.77 -11.91 9.08
C CYS A 27 -6.82 -12.80 8.38
N ASP A 28 -8.09 -12.40 8.37
CA ASP A 28 -9.14 -13.14 7.66
C ASP A 28 -8.86 -13.14 6.14
N SER A 29 -8.41 -12.01 5.59
CA SER A 29 -7.98 -11.92 4.19
C SER A 29 -6.79 -12.82 3.90
N ILE A 30 -5.80 -12.88 4.80
CA ILE A 30 -4.65 -13.79 4.69
C ILE A 30 -5.12 -15.25 4.70
N ALA A 31 -6.04 -15.61 5.60
CA ALA A 31 -6.57 -16.98 5.69
C ALA A 31 -7.30 -17.40 4.40
N ALA A 32 -7.89 -16.45 3.67
CA ALA A 32 -8.51 -16.70 2.37
C ALA A 32 -7.50 -16.76 1.21
N LEU A 33 -6.39 -16.01 1.29
CA LEU A 33 -5.36 -15.95 0.25
C LEU A 33 -4.35 -17.11 0.35
N GLU A 34 -3.97 -17.52 1.56
CA GLU A 34 -2.95 -18.54 1.80
C GLU A 34 -3.23 -19.85 1.03
N PRO A 35 -4.45 -20.43 1.06
CA PRO A 35 -4.75 -21.65 0.31
C PRO A 35 -4.61 -21.45 -1.21
N GLN A 36 -4.86 -20.25 -1.72
CA GLN A 36 -4.71 -19.95 -3.15
C GLN A 36 -3.23 -19.96 -3.55
N PHE A 37 -2.36 -19.38 -2.71
CA PHE A 37 -0.90 -19.43 -2.91
C PHE A 37 -0.36 -20.86 -2.82
N GLN A 38 -0.86 -21.67 -1.87
CA GLN A 38 -0.51 -23.09 -1.75
C GLN A 38 -0.93 -23.89 -2.98
N ASN A 39 -2.18 -23.74 -3.43
CA ASN A 39 -2.67 -24.38 -4.65
C ASN A 39 -1.86 -23.97 -5.88
N LEU A 40 -1.52 -22.69 -6.00
CA LEU A 40 -0.69 -22.19 -7.09
C LEU A 40 0.71 -22.81 -7.07
N GLN A 41 1.33 -22.90 -5.90
CA GLN A 41 2.63 -23.57 -5.71
C GLN A 41 2.59 -25.04 -6.17
N GLU A 42 1.52 -25.77 -5.85
CA GLU A 42 1.33 -27.15 -6.31
C GLU A 42 1.16 -27.24 -7.84
N LEU A 43 0.38 -26.34 -8.43
CA LEU A 43 0.01 -26.35 -9.85
C LEU A 43 1.14 -25.92 -10.79
N VAL A 44 1.82 -24.83 -10.45
CA VAL A 44 2.98 -24.33 -11.24
C VAL A 44 4.26 -25.09 -10.89
N GLY A 45 4.18 -25.91 -9.83
CA GLY A 45 5.25 -26.78 -9.39
C GLY A 45 6.43 -26.03 -8.82
N SER A 46 6.29 -24.83 -8.24
CA SER A 46 7.39 -23.99 -7.76
C SER A 46 8.11 -24.51 -6.51
N VAL A 47 7.77 -25.71 -6.03
CA VAL A 47 8.40 -26.37 -4.89
C VAL A 47 9.89 -26.56 -5.15
N GLN A 48 10.72 -26.21 -4.15
CA GLN A 48 12.19 -26.22 -4.15
C GLN A 48 12.85 -26.84 -5.40
N GLY A 49 13.41 -25.97 -6.26
CA GLY A 49 14.24 -26.37 -7.41
C GLY A 49 13.52 -26.44 -8.76
N LYS A 50 12.20 -26.19 -8.82
CA LYS A 50 11.44 -26.14 -10.07
C LYS A 50 11.12 -24.69 -10.48
N PRO A 51 11.48 -24.26 -11.70
CA PRO A 51 11.24 -22.90 -12.16
C PRO A 51 9.79 -22.69 -12.61
N PHE A 52 9.32 -21.45 -12.49
CA PHE A 52 8.09 -20.97 -13.11
C PHE A 52 8.14 -21.15 -14.64
N LYS A 53 6.99 -21.43 -15.28
CA LYS A 53 6.94 -21.59 -16.73
C LYS A 53 6.99 -20.24 -17.44
N ALA A 54 6.32 -19.23 -16.88
CA ALA A 54 6.32 -17.90 -17.43
C ALA A 54 7.62 -17.19 -17.08
N LYS A 55 8.38 -16.79 -18.11
CA LYS A 55 9.64 -16.07 -17.93
C LYS A 55 9.50 -14.80 -17.05
N PRO A 56 8.48 -13.92 -17.24
CA PRO A 56 8.32 -12.74 -16.39
C PRO A 56 8.15 -13.07 -14.90
N VAL A 57 7.44 -14.16 -14.58
CA VAL A 57 7.24 -14.64 -13.21
C VAL A 57 8.53 -15.23 -12.65
N ALA A 58 9.26 -16.01 -13.45
CA ALA A 58 10.55 -16.57 -13.06
C ALA A 58 11.57 -15.47 -12.73
N ASP A 59 11.66 -14.44 -13.57
CA ASP A 59 12.55 -13.29 -13.39
C ASP A 59 12.14 -12.51 -12.12
N LEU A 60 10.84 -12.23 -11.93
CA LEU A 60 10.31 -11.58 -10.72
C LEU A 60 10.64 -12.37 -9.44
N SER A 61 10.41 -13.68 -9.45
CA SER A 61 10.74 -14.55 -8.31
C SER A 61 12.22 -14.49 -7.98
N THR A 62 13.07 -14.54 -9.00
CA THR A 62 14.53 -14.50 -8.82
C THR A 62 14.97 -13.19 -8.18
N GLU A 63 14.40 -12.06 -8.60
CA GLU A 63 14.69 -10.75 -8.03
C GLU A 63 14.25 -10.64 -6.56
N ILE A 64 13.04 -11.10 -6.23
CA ILE A 64 12.53 -11.11 -4.86
C ILE A 64 13.42 -11.99 -3.97
N VAL A 65 13.69 -13.23 -4.38
CA VAL A 65 14.51 -14.17 -3.61
C VAL A 65 15.93 -13.63 -3.40
N LYS A 66 16.53 -13.03 -4.45
CA LYS A 66 17.84 -12.39 -4.34
C LYS A 66 17.85 -11.26 -3.31
N TYR A 67 16.82 -10.41 -3.30
CA TYR A 67 16.68 -9.37 -2.28
C TYR A 67 16.60 -9.98 -0.88
N LEU A 68 15.72 -10.96 -0.68
CA LEU A 68 15.48 -11.57 0.64
C LEU A 68 16.74 -12.23 1.20
N HIS A 69 17.49 -12.97 0.36
CA HIS A 69 18.79 -13.52 0.74
C HIS A 69 19.80 -12.43 1.11
N SER A 70 19.91 -11.37 0.31
CA SER A 70 20.82 -10.25 0.59
C SER A 70 20.47 -9.49 1.87
N SER A 71 19.20 -9.57 2.30
CA SER A 71 18.72 -8.92 3.52
C SER A 71 19.02 -9.72 4.80
N GLY A 72 19.57 -10.93 4.68
CA GLY A 72 19.87 -11.81 5.82
C GLY A 72 18.64 -12.51 6.41
N LEU A 73 17.53 -12.58 5.65
CA LEU A 73 16.35 -13.31 6.09
C LEU A 73 16.63 -14.83 6.08
N GLU A 74 16.52 -15.46 7.25
CA GLU A 74 16.56 -16.90 7.39
C GLU A 74 15.18 -17.45 7.77
N VAL A 75 14.56 -18.18 6.85
CA VAL A 75 13.30 -18.90 7.10
C VAL A 75 13.59 -20.39 7.23
N LYS A 76 13.18 -20.98 8.35
CA LYS A 76 13.43 -22.39 8.65
C LYS A 76 12.82 -23.28 7.55
N GLY A 77 13.66 -24.14 6.97
CA GLY A 77 13.22 -25.12 5.96
C GLY A 77 13.23 -24.61 4.51
N LEU A 78 13.56 -23.33 4.27
CA LEU A 78 13.68 -22.76 2.93
C LEU A 78 15.15 -22.64 2.52
N ARG A 79 15.61 -23.47 1.58
CA ARG A 79 16.98 -23.41 1.01
C ARG A 79 17.01 -22.97 -0.44
N ASN A 80 16.10 -23.52 -1.26
CA ASN A 80 15.93 -23.19 -2.68
C ASN A 80 14.48 -22.74 -2.95
N ALA A 81 13.98 -21.84 -2.10
CA ALA A 81 12.61 -21.36 -2.15
C ALA A 81 12.37 -20.42 -3.34
N SER A 82 11.17 -20.48 -3.92
CA SER A 82 10.66 -19.44 -4.80
C SER A 82 10.03 -18.30 -3.98
N MET A 83 9.60 -17.24 -4.65
CA MET A 83 8.84 -16.18 -4.02
C MET A 83 7.58 -16.69 -3.30
N LEU A 84 6.92 -17.75 -3.81
CA LEU A 84 5.67 -18.26 -3.24
C LEU A 84 5.89 -18.81 -1.83
N GLU A 85 6.96 -19.56 -1.59
CA GLU A 85 7.29 -20.08 -0.26
C GLU A 85 7.52 -18.96 0.75
N TYR A 86 8.20 -17.88 0.36
CA TYR A 86 8.42 -16.74 1.25
C TYR A 86 7.12 -16.01 1.56
N VAL A 87 6.24 -15.84 0.57
CA VAL A 87 4.92 -15.21 0.77
C VAL A 87 4.04 -16.07 1.68
N ILE A 88 3.99 -17.38 1.46
CA ILE A 88 3.26 -18.33 2.31
C ILE A 88 3.82 -18.31 3.74
N ALA A 89 5.14 -18.33 3.91
CA ALA A 89 5.77 -18.24 5.22
C ALA A 89 5.43 -16.93 5.93
N SER A 90 5.42 -15.79 5.22
CA SER A 90 4.95 -14.51 5.78
C SER A 90 3.49 -14.57 6.21
N MET A 91 2.60 -15.14 5.38
CA MET A 91 1.18 -15.31 5.71
C MET A 91 0.97 -16.09 7.01
N GLN A 92 1.62 -17.25 7.13
CA GLN A 92 1.56 -18.11 8.31
C GLN A 92 2.11 -17.42 9.56
N ASN A 93 3.21 -16.70 9.39
CA ASN A 93 3.84 -15.99 10.49
C ASN A 93 2.98 -14.81 10.98
N VAL A 94 2.30 -14.08 10.07
CA VAL A 94 1.34 -13.03 10.45
C VAL A 94 0.17 -13.59 11.24
N GLN A 95 -0.40 -14.73 10.83
CA GLN A 95 -1.47 -15.40 11.59
C GLN A 95 -1.02 -15.72 13.02
N ALA A 96 0.19 -16.26 13.15
CA ALA A 96 0.76 -16.60 14.46
C ALA A 96 1.20 -15.36 15.28
N LEU A 97 1.47 -14.23 14.63
CA LEU A 97 1.77 -12.94 15.28
C LEU A 97 0.54 -12.22 15.80
N ARG A 98 -0.66 -12.52 15.30
CA ARG A 98 -1.91 -11.83 15.66
C ARG A 98 -2.10 -11.64 17.17
N PRO A 99 -1.98 -12.67 18.04
CA PRO A 99 -2.20 -12.49 19.48
C PRO A 99 -1.20 -11.54 20.12
N PHE A 100 0.04 -11.51 19.62
CA PHE A 100 1.07 -10.60 20.08
C PHE A 100 0.77 -9.16 19.66
N LEU A 101 0.36 -8.94 18.41
CA LEU A 101 -0.02 -7.61 17.92
C LEU A 101 -1.25 -7.07 18.65
N GLU A 102 -2.25 -7.91 18.93
CA GLU A 102 -3.42 -7.53 19.75
C GLU A 102 -3.00 -7.09 21.16
N GLN A 103 -2.06 -7.80 21.78
CA GLN A 103 -1.50 -7.43 23.07
C GLN A 103 -0.73 -6.10 23.02
N CYS A 104 0.07 -5.87 21.97
CA CYS A 104 0.78 -4.60 21.77
C CYS A 104 -0.19 -3.44 21.55
N ILE A 105 -1.28 -3.65 20.79
CA ILE A 105 -2.32 -2.63 20.63
C ILE A 105 -2.93 -2.26 21.98
N ASP A 106 -3.28 -3.24 22.81
CA ASP A 106 -3.85 -2.98 24.14
C ASP A 106 -2.89 -2.26 25.07
N ARG A 107 -1.63 -2.72 25.10
CA ARG A 107 -0.59 -2.18 25.99
C ARG A 107 -0.17 -0.77 25.56
N ASP A 108 0.18 -0.60 24.29
CA ASP A 108 0.90 0.57 23.82
C ASP A 108 -0.04 1.65 23.28
N ILE A 109 -1.16 1.29 22.62
CA ILE A 109 -2.13 2.28 22.10
C ILE A 109 -3.16 2.67 23.17
N GLY A 110 -3.67 1.69 23.93
CA GLY A 110 -4.74 1.90 24.91
C GLY A 110 -6.07 2.27 24.25
N LYS A 111 -6.97 2.97 24.97
CA LYS A 111 -8.33 3.26 24.46
C LYS A 111 -8.36 4.19 23.26
N THR A 112 -7.53 5.24 23.27
CA THR A 112 -7.47 6.23 22.20
C THR A 112 -6.06 6.75 22.07
N LEU A 113 -5.53 6.78 20.85
CA LEU A 113 -4.22 7.37 20.58
C LEU A 113 -4.29 8.89 20.72
N VAL A 114 -3.40 9.50 21.48
CA VAL A 114 -3.20 10.97 21.50
C VAL A 114 -1.87 11.29 20.83
N THR A 115 -1.88 12.16 19.81
CA THR A 115 -0.68 12.50 19.02
C THR A 115 0.46 13.09 19.83
N SER A 116 0.18 13.74 20.97
CA SER A 116 1.18 14.29 21.90
C SER A 116 1.88 13.24 22.77
N SER A 117 1.60 11.95 22.57
CA SER A 117 2.15 10.84 23.38
C SER A 117 2.78 9.73 22.53
N LEU A 118 3.21 10.05 21.29
CA LEU A 118 3.73 9.04 20.37
C LEU A 118 5.09 8.52 20.84
N THR A 119 5.20 7.21 20.98
CA THR A 119 6.45 6.51 21.33
C THR A 119 6.93 5.65 20.17
N PHE A 120 8.20 5.24 20.19
CA PHE A 120 8.74 4.29 19.20
C PHE A 120 7.95 2.97 19.15
N ASN A 121 7.49 2.48 20.30
CA ASN A 121 6.64 1.28 20.39
C ASN A 121 5.31 1.48 19.65
N LYS A 122 4.61 2.59 19.89
CA LYS A 122 3.35 2.93 19.21
C LYS A 122 3.54 3.06 17.70
N GLN A 123 4.62 3.73 17.27
CA GLN A 123 4.97 3.86 15.85
C GLN A 123 5.21 2.49 15.21
N THR A 124 5.99 1.63 15.86
CA THR A 124 6.34 0.29 15.38
C THR A 124 5.09 -0.58 15.21
N VAL A 125 4.17 -0.58 16.18
CA VAL A 125 2.92 -1.34 16.10
C VAL A 125 2.09 -0.91 14.90
N LEU A 126 1.95 0.40 14.69
CA LEU A 126 1.15 0.91 13.58
C LEU A 126 1.81 0.61 12.24
N GLN A 127 3.13 0.79 12.13
CA GLN A 127 3.87 0.41 10.93
C GLN A 127 3.74 -1.07 10.59
N LEU A 128 3.70 -1.96 11.59
CA LEU A 128 3.44 -3.38 11.38
C LEU A 128 2.03 -3.63 10.85
N LEU A 129 1.00 -2.99 11.41
CA LEU A 129 -0.39 -3.12 10.93
C LEU A 129 -0.54 -2.66 9.47
N ASP A 130 0.10 -1.54 9.15
CA ASP A 130 0.09 -0.98 7.80
C ASP A 130 0.83 -1.86 6.80
N MET A 131 1.95 -2.44 7.23
CA MET A 131 2.74 -3.35 6.44
C MET A 131 1.95 -4.63 6.14
N ILE A 132 1.18 -5.12 7.11
CA ILE A 132 0.27 -6.26 6.92
C ILE A 132 -0.81 -5.90 5.88
N GLU A 133 -1.45 -4.74 6.00
CA GLU A 133 -2.47 -4.30 5.03
C GLU A 133 -1.90 -4.20 3.61
N PHE A 134 -0.74 -3.53 3.47
CA PHE A 134 -0.05 -3.42 2.19
C PHE A 134 0.34 -4.80 1.64
N PHE A 135 0.85 -5.69 2.49
CA PHE A 135 1.21 -7.05 2.09
C PHE A 135 0.00 -7.82 1.55
N VAL A 136 -1.16 -7.72 2.19
CA VAL A 136 -2.41 -8.36 1.74
C VAL A 136 -2.85 -7.80 0.38
N GLY A 137 -2.85 -6.48 0.23
CA GLY A 137 -3.21 -5.82 -1.04
C GLY A 137 -2.27 -6.22 -2.17
N TYR A 138 -0.96 -6.15 -1.94
CA TYR A 138 0.04 -6.54 -2.93
C TYR A 138 -0.04 -8.02 -3.27
N ALA A 139 -0.16 -8.91 -2.27
CA ALA A 139 -0.26 -10.35 -2.49
C ALA A 139 -1.50 -10.73 -3.31
N SER A 140 -2.63 -10.03 -3.11
CA SER A 140 -3.86 -10.22 -3.89
C SER A 140 -3.69 -9.86 -5.36
N THR A 141 -3.01 -8.75 -5.67
CA THR A 141 -2.69 -8.38 -7.06
C THR A 141 -1.65 -9.33 -7.66
N LEU A 142 -0.67 -9.74 -6.85
CA LEU A 142 0.43 -10.61 -7.25
C LEU A 142 -0.05 -12.01 -7.63
N ILE A 143 -0.96 -12.62 -6.87
CA ILE A 143 -1.46 -13.97 -7.20
C ILE A 143 -2.24 -13.97 -8.51
N ASN A 144 -3.03 -12.93 -8.77
CA ASN A 144 -3.70 -12.75 -10.05
C ASN A 144 -2.67 -12.64 -11.18
N TYR A 145 -1.54 -11.96 -10.94
CA TYR A 145 -0.45 -11.83 -11.92
C TYR A 145 0.23 -13.13 -12.26
N ILE A 146 0.65 -13.86 -11.25
CA ILE A 146 1.29 -15.15 -11.47
C ILE A 146 0.32 -16.09 -12.19
N THR A 147 -0.93 -16.14 -11.74
CA THR A 147 -1.95 -17.02 -12.34
C THR A 147 -2.20 -16.69 -13.82
N ALA A 148 -2.34 -15.41 -14.16
CA ALA A 148 -2.55 -14.97 -15.54
C ALA A 148 -1.36 -15.33 -16.45
N GLU A 149 -0.14 -15.01 -16.03
CA GLU A 149 1.07 -15.28 -16.80
C GLU A 149 1.35 -16.78 -16.94
N GLU A 150 1.13 -17.57 -15.88
CA GLU A 150 1.36 -19.02 -15.91
C GLU A 150 0.32 -19.74 -16.78
N ILE A 151 -0.96 -19.33 -16.76
CA ILE A 151 -1.98 -19.87 -17.67
C ILE A 151 -1.65 -19.54 -19.13
N ALA A 152 -1.15 -18.33 -19.40
CA ALA A 152 -0.73 -17.93 -20.75
C ALA A 152 0.50 -18.72 -21.23
N ALA A 153 1.38 -19.13 -20.32
CA ALA A 153 2.57 -19.90 -20.63
C ALA A 153 2.32 -21.41 -20.84
N VAL A 154 1.11 -21.92 -20.57
CA VAL A 154 0.75 -23.32 -20.86
C VAL A 154 0.56 -23.50 -22.38
N GLN A 155 1.35 -24.42 -22.97
CA GLN A 155 1.19 -24.83 -24.37
C GLN A 155 -0.25 -25.30 -24.64
N ASP A 156 -0.83 -24.88 -25.78
CA ASP A 156 -2.21 -25.15 -26.22
C ASP A 156 -3.34 -24.53 -25.38
N SER A 157 -3.05 -23.49 -24.59
CA SER A 157 -4.08 -22.73 -23.88
C SER A 157 -4.93 -21.89 -24.85
N ASN A 158 -6.16 -22.34 -25.10
CA ASN A 158 -7.21 -21.57 -25.79
C ASN A 158 -7.94 -20.59 -24.84
N ILE A 159 -7.45 -20.42 -23.62
CA ILE A 159 -8.07 -19.54 -22.62
C ILE A 159 -7.61 -18.12 -22.95
N ALA A 160 -8.55 -17.28 -23.36
CA ALA A 160 -8.31 -15.84 -23.45
C ALA A 160 -8.05 -15.30 -22.03
N VAL A 161 -6.77 -15.27 -21.63
CA VAL A 161 -6.36 -14.67 -20.37
C VAL A 161 -6.67 -13.18 -20.49
N LYS A 162 -7.60 -12.69 -19.67
CA LYS A 162 -7.72 -11.25 -19.46
C LYS A 162 -6.43 -10.80 -18.80
N GLY A 163 -5.54 -10.21 -19.60
CA GLY A 163 -4.31 -9.63 -19.11
C GLY A 163 -4.60 -8.67 -17.97
N ILE A 164 -3.66 -8.60 -17.04
CA ILE A 164 -3.75 -7.67 -15.93
C ILE A 164 -3.82 -6.24 -16.41
N GLY A 165 -4.61 -5.42 -15.73
CA GLY A 165 -4.74 -4.02 -16.07
C GLY A 165 -3.37 -3.34 -16.06
N PRO A 166 -3.04 -2.45 -17.02
CA PRO A 166 -1.75 -1.78 -17.05
C PRO A 166 -1.35 -1.10 -15.73
N LYS A 167 -2.35 -0.62 -14.98
CA LYS A 167 -2.18 -0.02 -13.64
C LYS A 167 -1.68 -1.00 -12.58
N ASP A 168 -2.19 -2.23 -12.60
CA ASP A 168 -1.84 -3.26 -11.64
C ASP A 168 -0.41 -3.76 -11.87
N LEU A 169 0.00 -3.89 -13.14
CA LEU A 169 1.38 -4.22 -13.50
C LEU A 169 2.35 -3.11 -13.08
N GLN A 170 1.99 -1.85 -13.32
CA GLN A 170 2.77 -0.70 -12.85
C GLN A 170 2.85 -0.67 -11.31
N TYR A 171 1.75 -0.98 -10.62
CA TYR A 171 1.71 -1.07 -9.16
C TYR A 171 2.67 -2.14 -8.64
N LEU A 172 2.64 -3.35 -9.21
CA LEU A 172 3.54 -4.45 -8.83
C LEU A 172 5.02 -4.06 -9.02
N GLN A 173 5.35 -3.45 -10.16
CA GLN A 173 6.72 -3.02 -10.46
C GLN A 173 7.20 -1.89 -9.52
N THR A 174 6.38 -0.87 -9.31
CA THR A 174 6.73 0.31 -8.52
C THR A 174 6.85 -0.01 -7.04
N ARG A 175 6.01 -0.92 -6.52
CA ARG A 175 5.96 -1.26 -5.09
C ARG A 175 6.73 -2.53 -4.73
N LYS A 176 7.39 -3.18 -5.69
CA LYS A 176 8.15 -4.43 -5.49
C LYS A 176 9.16 -4.37 -4.34
N THR A 177 9.95 -3.29 -4.25
CA THR A 177 10.95 -3.15 -3.18
C THR A 177 10.29 -3.08 -1.81
N SER A 178 9.19 -2.31 -1.69
CA SER A 178 8.39 -2.25 -0.47
C SER A 178 7.82 -3.62 -0.09
N PHE A 179 7.38 -4.39 -1.09
CA PHE A 179 6.91 -5.76 -0.88
C PHE A 179 8.01 -6.70 -0.38
N CYS A 180 9.22 -6.60 -0.93
CA CYS A 180 10.34 -7.40 -0.45
C CYS A 180 10.69 -7.08 1.02
N ILE A 181 10.61 -5.81 1.43
CA ILE A 181 10.81 -5.44 2.83
C ILE A 181 9.67 -5.97 3.70
N ALA A 182 8.43 -5.87 3.25
CA ALA A 182 7.28 -6.42 3.96
C ALA A 182 7.46 -7.93 4.17
N VAL A 183 7.83 -8.69 3.14
CA VAL A 183 8.13 -10.12 3.24
C VAL A 183 9.28 -10.38 4.23
N ARG A 184 10.37 -9.60 4.17
CA ARG A 184 11.49 -9.72 5.11
C ARG A 184 11.05 -9.60 6.58
N VAL A 185 10.29 -8.55 6.89
CA VAL A 185 9.84 -8.28 8.26
C VAL A 185 8.79 -9.32 8.68
N LEU A 186 7.79 -9.56 7.85
CA LEU A 186 6.67 -10.46 8.16
C LEU A 186 7.06 -11.93 8.16
N ALA A 187 8.14 -12.34 7.49
CA ALA A 187 8.69 -13.70 7.58
C ALA A 187 9.71 -13.88 8.72
N THR A 188 10.08 -12.80 9.44
CA THR A 188 11.04 -12.89 10.55
C THR A 188 10.46 -13.78 11.67
N PRO A 189 11.23 -14.74 12.22
CA PRO A 189 10.74 -15.63 13.26
C PRO A 189 10.12 -14.87 14.43
N ILE A 190 8.94 -15.31 14.87
CA ILE A 190 8.15 -14.66 15.94
C ILE A 190 8.98 -14.40 17.20
N THR A 191 9.82 -15.36 17.59
CA THR A 191 10.69 -15.22 18.77
C THR A 191 11.67 -14.08 18.63
N LYS A 192 12.24 -13.91 17.44
CA LYS A 192 13.14 -12.80 17.12
C LYS A 192 12.37 -11.49 17.07
N LEU A 193 11.24 -11.44 16.36
CA LEU A 193 10.42 -10.23 16.27
C LEU A 193 9.97 -9.73 17.66
N LYS A 194 9.57 -10.64 18.55
CA LYS A 194 9.21 -10.30 19.94
C LYS A 194 10.40 -9.77 20.75
N ALA A 195 11.58 -10.34 20.55
CA ALA A 195 12.81 -9.88 21.20
C ALA A 195 13.20 -8.48 20.69
N ASP A 196 13.26 -8.31 19.37
CA ASP A 196 13.54 -7.04 18.70
C ASP A 196 12.55 -5.96 19.15
N TYR A 197 11.26 -6.29 19.26
CA TYR A 197 10.24 -5.37 19.76
C TYR A 197 10.48 -4.95 21.22
N ALA A 198 10.90 -5.88 22.09
CA ALA A 198 11.15 -5.61 23.50
C ALA A 198 12.39 -4.73 23.74
N GLU A 199 13.31 -4.66 22.78
CA GLU A 199 14.50 -3.80 22.85
C GLU A 199 14.20 -2.34 22.48
N ILE A 200 13.02 -2.04 21.94
CA ILE A 200 12.67 -0.68 21.52
C ILE A 200 12.55 0.22 22.75
N PRO A 201 13.26 1.37 22.78
CA PRO A 201 13.21 2.28 23.91
C PRO A 201 11.83 2.94 24.03
N GLU A 202 11.30 2.95 25.25
CA GLU A 202 10.08 3.69 25.58
C GLU A 202 10.40 5.19 25.70
N ALA A 203 10.48 5.87 24.57
CA ALA A 203 10.68 7.31 24.50
C ALA A 203 9.55 7.96 23.71
N VAL A 204 8.97 9.02 24.29
CA VAL A 204 8.02 9.90 23.58
C VAL A 204 8.82 10.81 22.67
N PHE A 205 8.40 10.94 21.42
CA PHE A 205 9.01 11.82 20.46
C PHE A 205 7.96 12.67 19.74
N ASP A 206 8.43 13.79 19.20
CA ASP A 206 7.74 14.63 18.23
C ASP A 206 8.62 14.82 16.98
N GLU A 207 8.14 15.62 16.04
CA GLU A 207 8.83 15.82 14.75
C GLU A 207 10.23 16.47 14.91
N GLU A 208 10.42 17.30 15.93
CA GLU A 208 11.66 18.04 16.17
C GLU A 208 12.68 17.17 16.92
N THR A 209 12.20 16.33 17.83
CA THR A 209 13.04 15.49 18.71
C THR A 209 13.37 14.13 18.12
N TYR A 210 12.63 13.63 17.12
CA TYR A 210 12.82 12.29 16.54
C TYR A 210 14.26 12.04 16.09
N SER A 211 14.84 12.96 15.30
CA SER A 211 16.20 12.79 14.77
C SER A 211 17.27 12.74 15.86
N GLN A 212 17.09 13.52 16.93
CA GLN A 212 18.00 13.57 18.07
C GLN A 212 17.89 12.29 18.90
N LEU A 213 16.67 11.80 19.14
CA LEU A 213 16.43 10.55 19.86
C LEU A 213 16.97 9.35 19.09
N VAL A 214 16.83 9.32 17.76
CA VAL A 214 17.44 8.28 16.91
C VAL A 214 18.97 8.32 16.97
N GLN A 215 19.58 9.51 16.99
CA GLN A 215 21.03 9.63 17.21
C GLN A 215 21.46 9.18 18.61
N GLN A 216 20.65 9.45 19.62
CA GLN A 216 20.94 9.11 21.02
C GLN A 216 20.85 7.61 21.30
N PHE A 217 19.78 6.96 20.83
CA PHE A 217 19.56 5.53 21.05
C PHE A 217 20.30 4.67 20.02
N GLY A 218 20.43 5.16 18.78
CA GLY A 218 20.97 4.42 17.64
C GLY A 218 19.86 3.89 16.73
N SER A 219 20.07 3.92 15.41
CA SER A 219 19.05 3.54 14.42
C SER A 219 18.55 2.10 14.60
N ASN A 220 19.46 1.18 14.93
CA ASN A 220 19.14 -0.25 15.07
C ASN A 220 18.34 -0.57 16.33
N THR A 221 18.36 0.30 17.35
CA THR A 221 17.57 0.10 18.57
C THR A 221 16.21 0.80 18.48
N THR A 222 16.14 1.93 17.75
CA THR A 222 14.86 2.61 17.51
C THR A 222 14.01 1.95 16.43
N ASP A 223 14.66 1.24 15.51
CA ASP A 223 14.02 0.48 14.42
C ASP A 223 14.76 -0.86 14.18
N PRO A 224 14.67 -1.80 15.12
CA PRO A 224 15.37 -3.09 15.02
C PRO A 224 14.84 -3.96 13.87
N LEU A 225 13.60 -3.68 13.42
CA LEU A 225 12.96 -4.37 12.30
C LEU A 225 13.36 -3.77 10.93
N GLY A 226 14.08 -2.66 10.91
CA GLY A 226 14.53 -1.96 9.70
C GLY A 226 13.37 -1.48 8.82
N MET A 227 12.23 -1.12 9.43
CA MET A 227 11.02 -0.67 8.74
C MET A 227 11.14 0.76 8.19
N SER A 228 12.11 1.54 8.67
CA SER A 228 12.47 2.86 8.17
C SER A 228 12.99 2.87 6.72
N SER A 229 13.45 1.71 6.23
CA SER A 229 13.86 1.52 4.83
C SER A 229 12.68 1.47 3.85
N VAL A 230 11.44 1.42 4.35
CA VAL A 230 10.25 1.37 3.51
C VAL A 230 9.73 2.79 3.22
N PRO A 231 9.47 3.16 1.96
CA PRO A 231 8.87 4.44 1.59
C PRO A 231 7.35 4.47 1.86
N PHE A 232 6.93 4.04 3.05
CA PHE A 232 5.57 4.25 3.58
C PHE A 232 5.59 5.45 4.52
N PRO A 233 4.45 6.12 4.75
CA PRO A 233 4.39 7.26 5.65
C PRO A 233 5.06 6.96 7.01
N LEU A 234 6.23 7.56 7.24
CA LEU A 234 7.16 7.16 8.31
C LEU A 234 6.67 7.50 9.73
N SER A 235 5.58 8.23 9.88
CA SER A 235 4.97 8.49 11.18
C SER A 235 3.45 8.64 11.03
N ILE A 236 2.70 8.44 12.10
CA ILE A 236 1.25 8.74 12.13
C ILE A 236 0.99 10.20 11.73
N VAL A 237 1.86 11.12 12.14
CA VAL A 237 1.84 12.54 11.73
C VAL A 237 1.99 12.64 10.20
N TYR A 238 2.88 11.84 9.63
CA TYR A 238 3.08 11.77 8.18
C TYR A 238 1.94 11.03 7.46
N ARG A 239 1.26 10.05 8.07
CA ARG A 239 -0.01 9.46 7.59
C ARG A 239 -1.13 10.48 7.55
N VAL A 240 -1.25 11.28 8.60
CA VAL A 240 -2.20 12.41 8.62
C VAL A 240 -1.88 13.38 7.48
N ARG A 241 -0.61 13.74 7.28
CA ARG A 241 -0.19 14.61 6.17
C ARG A 241 -0.37 13.98 4.80
N LEU A 242 -0.09 12.68 4.63
CA LEU A 242 -0.30 11.97 3.36
C LEU A 242 -1.77 11.78 3.05
N ASN A 243 -2.63 11.44 4.02
CA ASN A 243 -4.08 11.41 3.80
C ASN A 243 -4.64 12.81 3.51
N ILE A 244 -4.08 13.86 4.12
CA ILE A 244 -4.38 15.25 3.75
C ILE A 244 -3.93 15.51 2.31
N ALA A 245 -2.72 15.08 1.92
CA ALA A 245 -2.16 15.30 0.58
C ALA A 245 -2.89 14.47 -0.49
N GLU A 246 -3.19 13.20 -0.25
CA GLU A 246 -3.97 12.31 -1.11
C GLU A 246 -5.39 12.84 -1.27
N TRP A 247 -6.07 13.24 -0.19
CA TRP A 247 -7.39 13.88 -0.30
C TRP A 247 -7.34 15.24 -1.01
N GLN A 248 -6.26 16.01 -0.84
CA GLN A 248 -6.03 17.25 -1.56
C GLN A 248 -5.76 17.00 -3.06
N MET A 249 -4.99 15.96 -3.38
CA MET A 249 -4.67 15.51 -4.73
C MET A 249 -5.87 14.88 -5.42
N ASP A 250 -6.62 13.97 -4.80
CA ASP A 250 -7.84 13.39 -5.35
C ASP A 250 -8.86 14.48 -5.69
N ARG A 251 -9.08 15.46 -4.80
CA ARG A 251 -9.97 16.61 -5.08
C ARG A 251 -9.43 17.54 -6.17
N TYR A 252 -8.12 17.61 -6.32
CA TYR A 252 -7.47 18.40 -7.37
C TYR A 252 -7.57 17.67 -8.71
N ASP A 253 -7.20 16.40 -8.76
CA ASP A 253 -7.27 15.50 -9.91
C ASP A 253 -8.71 15.33 -10.40
N GLU A 254 -9.69 15.13 -9.51
CA GLU A 254 -11.12 15.15 -9.87
C GLU A 254 -11.51 16.48 -10.55
N CYS A 255 -10.98 17.60 -10.07
CA CYS A 255 -11.26 18.92 -10.65
C CYS A 255 -10.58 19.10 -12.01
N VAL A 256 -9.37 18.59 -12.17
CA VAL A 256 -8.59 18.61 -13.43
C VAL A 256 -9.22 17.70 -14.47
N GLU A 257 -9.56 16.47 -14.11
CA GLU A 257 -10.21 15.50 -15.00
C GLU A 257 -11.62 15.95 -15.40
N ALA A 258 -12.39 16.53 -14.47
CA ALA A 258 -13.68 17.13 -14.79
C ALA A 258 -13.56 18.33 -15.77
N ALA A 259 -12.51 19.14 -15.64
CA ALA A 259 -12.22 20.22 -16.57
C ALA A 259 -11.85 19.68 -17.95
N LYS A 260 -10.95 18.70 -18.04
CA LYS A 260 -10.56 18.03 -19.31
C LYS A 260 -11.76 17.38 -19.99
N ALA A 261 -12.59 16.66 -19.24
CA ALA A 261 -13.80 16.04 -19.78
C ALA A 261 -14.79 17.10 -20.32
N THR A 262 -14.89 18.26 -19.65
CA THR A 262 -15.73 19.37 -20.12
C THR A 262 -15.13 20.02 -21.38
N GLU A 263 -13.81 20.18 -21.47
CA GLU A 263 -13.13 20.67 -22.68
C GLU A 263 -13.33 19.74 -23.88
N LEU A 264 -13.19 18.42 -23.68
CA LEU A 264 -13.43 17.43 -24.72
C LEU A 264 -14.88 17.44 -25.22
N ARG A 265 -15.85 17.66 -24.33
CA ARG A 265 -17.27 17.82 -24.71
C ARG A 265 -17.51 19.09 -25.53
N ILE A 266 -16.92 20.22 -25.14
CA ILE A 266 -16.99 21.47 -25.92
C ILE A 266 -16.39 21.26 -27.32
N LEU A 267 -15.24 20.59 -27.42
CA LEU A 267 -14.60 20.29 -28.71
C LEU A 267 -15.48 19.40 -29.60
N LEU A 268 -16.16 18.42 -29.02
CA LEU A 268 -17.11 17.56 -29.74
C LEU A 268 -18.27 18.38 -30.31
N TYR A 269 -18.90 19.24 -29.50
CA TYR A 269 -20.00 20.10 -29.94
C TYR A 269 -19.56 21.12 -31.00
N LYS A 270 -18.37 21.71 -30.86
CA LYS A 270 -17.80 22.61 -31.88
C LYS A 270 -17.50 21.88 -33.19
N LYS A 271 -17.03 20.63 -33.13
CA LYS A 271 -16.83 19.78 -34.31
C LYS A 271 -18.16 19.44 -35.00
N GLN A 272 -19.21 19.17 -34.23
CA GLN A 272 -20.55 18.90 -34.75
C GLN A 272 -21.15 20.15 -35.43
N GLN A 273 -20.98 21.33 -34.83
CA GLN A 273 -21.37 22.61 -35.43
C GLN A 273 -20.60 22.88 -36.73
N ALA A 274 -19.30 22.61 -36.77
CA ALA A 274 -18.47 22.76 -37.97
C ALA A 274 -18.82 21.77 -39.10
N ALA A 275 -19.43 20.62 -38.76
CA ALA A 275 -19.91 19.63 -39.73
C ALA A 275 -21.29 19.98 -40.32
N GLY A 276 -21.91 21.10 -39.92
CA GLY A 276 -23.20 21.56 -40.42
C GLY A 276 -24.41 20.98 -39.69
N GLU A 277 -24.21 20.23 -38.59
CA GLU A 277 -25.27 19.67 -37.75
C GLU A 277 -25.62 20.56 -36.53
N GLY A 278 -25.15 21.81 -36.52
CA GLY A 278 -25.38 22.74 -35.42
C GLY A 278 -26.80 23.31 -35.38
N ASP A 279 -27.43 23.31 -34.21
CA ASP A 279 -28.69 24.00 -33.93
C ASP A 279 -28.56 24.93 -32.70
N VAL A 280 -29.61 25.72 -32.44
CA VAL A 280 -29.68 26.65 -31.29
C VAL A 280 -29.56 25.91 -29.95
N HIS A 281 -29.88 24.60 -29.92
CA HIS A 281 -29.74 23.77 -28.73
C HIS A 281 -28.26 23.44 -28.44
N ILE A 282 -27.50 23.08 -29.46
CA ILE A 282 -26.05 22.83 -29.39
C ILE A 282 -25.29 24.11 -28.97
N GLU A 283 -25.67 25.29 -29.48
CA GLU A 283 -25.08 26.56 -29.04
C GLU A 283 -25.28 26.82 -27.54
N LYS A 284 -26.50 26.58 -27.03
CA LYS A 284 -26.78 26.68 -25.59
C LYS A 284 -26.00 25.66 -24.75
N LEU A 285 -25.78 24.45 -25.27
CA LEU A 285 -24.96 23.43 -24.61
C LEU A 285 -23.48 23.86 -24.55
N ILE A 286 -22.96 24.45 -25.63
CA ILE A 286 -21.60 25.01 -25.66
C ILE A 286 -21.46 26.10 -24.59
N GLU A 287 -22.35 27.08 -24.55
CA GLU A 287 -22.31 28.17 -23.54
C GLU A 287 -22.39 27.64 -22.10
N ALA A 288 -23.26 26.67 -21.84
CA ALA A 288 -23.41 26.05 -20.53
C ALA A 288 -22.13 25.31 -20.09
N HIS A 289 -21.50 24.57 -21.01
CA HIS A 289 -20.25 23.86 -20.74
C HIS A 289 -19.04 24.80 -20.63
N GLU A 290 -19.00 25.90 -21.40
CA GLU A 290 -17.95 26.94 -21.29
C GLU A 290 -18.04 27.67 -19.93
N LYS A 291 -19.25 28.02 -19.48
CA LYS A 291 -19.47 28.57 -18.14
C LYS A 291 -19.00 27.59 -17.05
N ARG A 292 -19.37 26.31 -17.19
CA ARG A 292 -18.94 25.26 -16.25
C ARG A 292 -17.42 25.07 -16.25
N LEU A 293 -16.78 25.16 -17.41
CA LEU A 293 -15.33 25.09 -17.54
C LEU A 293 -14.64 26.26 -16.81
N MET A 294 -15.16 27.49 -16.95
CA MET A 294 -14.63 28.64 -16.22
C MET A 294 -14.75 28.47 -14.69
N GLU A 295 -15.89 27.96 -14.20
CA GLU A 295 -16.06 27.64 -12.78
C GLU A 295 -15.06 26.59 -12.29
N LEU A 296 -14.80 25.55 -13.07
CA LEU A 296 -13.82 24.51 -12.76
C LEU A 296 -12.39 25.06 -12.78
N LYS A 297 -12.04 25.95 -13.71
CA LYS A 297 -10.73 26.63 -13.76
C LYS A 297 -10.52 27.54 -12.55
N TYR A 298 -11.52 28.32 -12.15
CA TYR A 298 -11.46 29.15 -10.94
C TYR A 298 -11.38 28.30 -9.66
N LYS A 299 -12.13 27.18 -9.62
CA LYS A 299 -12.02 26.21 -8.52
C LYS A 299 -10.61 25.60 -8.47
N ARG A 300 -10.02 25.25 -9.61
CA ARG A 300 -8.65 24.74 -9.72
C ARG A 300 -7.64 25.76 -9.17
N GLU A 301 -7.68 27.01 -9.62
CA GLU A 301 -6.78 28.07 -9.15
C GLU A 301 -6.91 28.33 -7.63
N ARG A 302 -8.14 28.26 -7.10
CA ARG A 302 -8.37 28.34 -5.65
C ARG A 302 -7.80 27.15 -4.90
N LEU A 303 -7.88 25.95 -5.46
CA LEU A 303 -7.26 24.76 -4.86
C LEU A 303 -5.73 24.85 -4.92
N GLU A 304 -5.16 25.33 -6.03
CA GLU A 304 -3.72 25.57 -6.21
C GLU A 304 -3.18 26.53 -5.14
N LYS A 305 -3.82 27.69 -4.95
CA LYS A 305 -3.44 28.67 -3.90
C LYS A 305 -3.66 28.14 -2.48
N LYS A 306 -4.73 27.38 -2.26
CA LYS A 306 -5.08 26.84 -0.94
C LYS A 306 -4.17 25.69 -0.50
N TYR A 307 -3.67 24.92 -1.46
CA TYR A 307 -2.80 23.77 -1.23
C TYR A 307 -1.31 24.10 -1.44
N GLY A 308 -0.99 25.34 -1.83
CA GLY A 308 0.40 25.80 -2.01
C GLY A 308 1.10 25.16 -3.20
N LEU A 309 0.36 24.82 -4.26
CA LEU A 309 0.89 24.24 -5.49
C LEU A 309 1.46 25.31 -6.45
N VAL A 310 1.25 26.60 -6.14
CA VAL A 310 1.76 27.81 -6.81
C VAL A 310 1.99 28.91 -5.78
#